data_AF-A0A918XJ18-F1
#
_entry.id   AF-A0A918XJ18-F1
#
_cell.length_a   1.000
_cell.length_b   1.000
_cell.length_c   1.000
_cell.angle_alpha   90.00
_cell.angle_beta   90.00
_cell.angle_gamma   90.00
#
_symmetry.space_group_name_H-M   'P 1'
#
loop_
_entity.id
_entity.type
_entity.pdbx_description
1 polymer ?
#
loop_
_entity_poly.entity_id
_entity_poly.type
_entity_poly.pdbx_seq_one_letter_code
_entity_poly.pdbx_strand_id
1 'polypeptide(L)'
;MIIAHLLSGRAEQALVLIGRSTVQEPWEQALRAVLDMWCRAELSDQTSQEVDDLRGSVSQAFDVSRPLFSVRLGLTALHLLHRVGAETADLTSSVAEVVLRAEDGYAARDLLNSWETTDTLKQDLPRVLRASSLAEPELLGYLHQRLTKAVTAATGRLDSAFPATNTAAHRSE
;
A
#
# COMPACT_ATOMS: atom_id res chain seq x y z
N MET A 1 -4.68 -6.55 -20.62
CA MET A 1 -3.91 -6.58 -19.36
C MET A 1 -4.87 -6.84 -18.22
N ILE A 2 -4.58 -7.80 -17.32
CA ILE A 2 -5.48 -8.21 -16.21
C ILE A 2 -5.90 -7.00 -15.36
N ILE A 3 -4.94 -6.20 -14.88
CA ILE A 3 -5.19 -5.03 -14.03
C ILE A 3 -6.08 -3.99 -14.74
N ALA A 4 -5.91 -3.76 -16.04
CA ALA A 4 -6.76 -2.81 -16.78
C ALA A 4 -8.22 -3.26 -16.82
N HIS A 5 -8.47 -4.56 -16.92
CA HIS A 5 -9.84 -5.10 -16.84
C HIS A 5 -10.41 -4.94 -15.44
N LEU A 6 -9.66 -5.28 -14.39
CA LEU A 6 -10.06 -5.08 -13.00
C LEU A 6 -10.44 -3.61 -12.71
N LEU A 7 -9.57 -2.66 -13.08
CA LEU A 7 -9.83 -1.23 -12.90
C LEU A 7 -11.02 -0.70 -13.73
N SER A 8 -11.41 -1.41 -14.78
CA SER A 8 -12.58 -1.08 -15.60
C SER A 8 -13.87 -1.77 -15.12
N GLY A 9 -13.87 -2.44 -13.96
CA GLY A 9 -15.01 -3.24 -13.47
C GLY A 9 -15.29 -4.50 -14.29
N ARG A 10 -14.32 -4.93 -15.10
CA ARG A 10 -14.43 -6.07 -16.03
C ARG A 10 -13.84 -7.35 -15.41
N ALA A 11 -14.35 -7.73 -14.23
CA ALA A 11 -13.81 -8.81 -13.40
C ALA A 11 -13.84 -10.18 -14.11
N GLU A 12 -14.91 -10.51 -14.83
CA GLU A 12 -14.99 -11.77 -15.60
C GLU A 12 -13.92 -11.85 -16.68
N GLN A 13 -13.69 -10.75 -17.41
CA GLN A 13 -12.65 -10.73 -18.46
C GLN A 13 -11.24 -10.80 -17.85
N ALA A 14 -11.05 -10.24 -16.65
CA ALA A 14 -9.82 -10.40 -15.90
C ALA A 14 -9.59 -11.87 -15.48
N LEU A 15 -10.61 -12.58 -14.98
CA LEU A 15 -10.52 -14.01 -14.64
C LEU A 15 -10.12 -14.88 -15.83
N VAL A 16 -10.71 -14.64 -17.01
CA VAL A 16 -10.33 -15.38 -18.23
C VAL A 16 -8.86 -15.18 -18.57
N LEU A 17 -8.33 -13.96 -18.41
CA LEU A 17 -6.91 -13.69 -18.63
C LEU A 17 -6.02 -14.33 -17.57
N ILE A 18 -6.43 -14.30 -16.30
CA ILE A 18 -5.72 -14.96 -15.19
C ILE A 18 -5.62 -16.47 -15.45
N GLY A 19 -6.72 -17.13 -15.85
CA GLY A 19 -6.75 -18.56 -16.14
C GLY A 19 -5.84 -18.97 -17.30
N ARG A 20 -5.50 -18.04 -18.20
CA ARG A 20 -4.58 -18.25 -19.33
C ARG A 20 -3.13 -17.91 -19.02
N SER A 21 -2.85 -17.29 -17.87
CA SER A 21 -1.49 -16.93 -17.49
C SER A 21 -0.71 -18.17 -17.07
N THR A 22 0.45 -18.37 -17.69
CA THR A 22 1.44 -19.33 -17.23
C THR A 22 2.15 -18.76 -16.02
N VAL A 23 2.12 -19.48 -14.90
CA VAL A 23 2.85 -19.16 -13.68
C VAL A 23 3.86 -20.29 -13.43
N GLN A 24 5.08 -19.94 -13.05
CA GLN A 24 6.18 -20.89 -12.83
C GLN A 24 6.76 -20.74 -11.42
N GLU A 25 6.89 -19.50 -10.97
CA GLU A 25 7.52 -19.20 -9.68
C GLU A 25 6.50 -19.07 -8.55
N PRO A 26 6.87 -19.38 -7.29
CA PRO A 26 5.96 -19.24 -6.14
C PRO A 26 5.37 -17.84 -5.99
N TRP A 27 6.18 -16.80 -6.25
CA TRP A 27 5.72 -15.41 -6.20
C TRP A 27 4.69 -15.09 -7.30
N GLU A 28 4.77 -15.74 -8.47
CA GLU A 28 3.79 -15.60 -9.55
C GLU A 28 2.48 -16.30 -9.21
N GLN A 29 2.56 -17.46 -8.56
CA GLN A 29 1.38 -18.19 -8.07
C GLN A 29 0.63 -17.37 -7.03
N ALA A 30 1.34 -16.74 -6.08
CA ALA A 30 0.72 -15.88 -5.09
C ALA A 30 0.12 -14.61 -5.71
N LEU A 31 0.80 -13.98 -6.67
CA LEU A 31 0.24 -12.85 -7.41
C LEU A 31 -1.04 -13.25 -8.17
N ARG A 32 -1.02 -14.42 -8.81
CA ARG A 32 -2.20 -15.00 -9.46
C ARG A 32 -3.34 -15.22 -8.48
N ALA A 33 -3.07 -15.80 -7.31
CA ALA A 33 -4.09 -16.03 -6.27
C ALA A 33 -4.69 -14.71 -5.75
N VAL A 34 -3.88 -13.68 -5.54
CA VAL A 34 -4.35 -12.33 -5.15
C VAL A 34 -5.26 -11.74 -6.23
N LEU A 35 -4.86 -11.82 -7.50
CA LEU A 35 -5.67 -11.28 -8.61
C LEU A 35 -6.97 -12.07 -8.81
N ASP A 36 -6.93 -13.39 -8.65
CA ASP A 36 -8.10 -14.26 -8.74
C ASP A 36 -9.11 -13.94 -7.63
N MET A 37 -8.63 -13.87 -6.37
CA MET A 37 -9.44 -13.47 -5.22
C MET A 37 -10.04 -12.08 -5.40
N TRP A 38 -9.29 -11.11 -5.92
CA TRP A 38 -9.84 -9.78 -6.18
C TRP A 38 -11.00 -9.85 -7.18
N CYS A 39 -10.82 -10.53 -8.31
CA CYS A 39 -11.90 -10.67 -9.28
C CYS A 39 -13.14 -11.32 -8.66
N ARG A 40 -12.96 -12.39 -7.88
CA ARG A 40 -14.06 -13.11 -7.22
C ARG A 40 -14.76 -12.26 -6.17
N ALA A 41 -14.02 -11.46 -5.40
CA ALA A 41 -14.58 -10.53 -4.44
C ALA A 41 -15.41 -9.41 -5.11
N GLU A 42 -15.04 -8.95 -6.32
CA GLU A 42 -15.89 -8.03 -7.10
C GLU A 42 -17.18 -8.70 -7.59
N LEU A 43 -17.12 -10.00 -7.90
CA LEU A 43 -18.26 -10.80 -8.36
C LEU A 43 -19.10 -11.38 -7.21
N SER A 44 -18.63 -11.26 -5.97
CA SER A 44 -19.21 -11.94 -4.79
C SER A 44 -19.30 -13.47 -4.95
N ASP A 45 -18.31 -14.07 -5.62
CA ASP A 45 -18.25 -15.50 -6.00
C ASP A 45 -16.99 -16.21 -5.45
N GLN A 46 -16.56 -15.80 -4.26
CA GLN A 46 -15.49 -16.46 -3.53
C GLN A 46 -16.02 -17.61 -2.66
N THR A 47 -15.29 -18.72 -2.60
CA THR A 47 -15.52 -19.83 -1.67
C THR A 47 -14.42 -19.88 -0.61
N SER A 48 -14.65 -20.67 0.43
CA SER A 48 -13.64 -20.92 1.47
C SER A 48 -12.36 -21.53 0.90
N GLN A 49 -12.44 -22.32 -0.18
CA GLN A 49 -11.27 -22.92 -0.79
C GLN A 49 -10.35 -21.86 -1.41
N GLU A 50 -10.89 -20.87 -2.14
CA GLU A 50 -10.04 -19.82 -2.70
C GLU A 50 -9.42 -18.93 -1.62
N VAL A 51 -10.10 -18.77 -0.48
CA VAL A 51 -9.56 -18.07 0.69
C VAL A 51 -8.34 -18.79 1.26
N ASP A 52 -8.43 -20.11 1.40
CA ASP A 52 -7.33 -20.94 1.88
C ASP A 52 -6.18 -21.02 0.87
N ASP A 53 -6.49 -21.14 -0.42
CA ASP A 53 -5.51 -21.14 -1.51
C ASP A 53 -4.74 -19.82 -1.57
N LEU A 54 -5.42 -18.68 -1.38
CA LEU A 54 -4.78 -17.37 -1.28
C LEU A 54 -3.79 -17.34 -0.11
N ARG A 55 -4.23 -17.77 1.08
CA ARG A 55 -3.38 -17.78 2.28
C ARG A 55 -2.14 -18.64 2.07
N GLY A 56 -2.34 -19.87 1.58
CA GLY A 56 -1.25 -20.81 1.32
C GLY A 56 -0.25 -20.25 0.31
N SER A 57 -0.74 -19.72 -0.80
CA SER A 57 0.11 -19.18 -1.87
C SER A 57 0.93 -17.97 -1.40
N VAL A 58 0.31 -17.03 -0.69
CA VAL A 58 0.99 -15.82 -0.20
C VAL A 58 2.05 -16.16 0.84
N SER A 59 1.75 -17.03 1.79
CA SER A 59 2.71 -17.47 2.79
C SER A 59 3.92 -18.18 2.17
N GLN A 60 3.70 -19.01 1.14
CA GLN A 60 4.79 -19.67 0.40
C GLN A 60 5.64 -18.70 -0.43
N ALA A 61 5.06 -17.58 -0.87
CA ALA A 61 5.76 -16.57 -1.66
C ALA A 61 6.57 -15.57 -0.83
N PHE A 62 6.52 -15.64 0.51
CA PHE A 62 7.34 -14.78 1.35
C PHE A 62 8.82 -15.12 1.21
N ASP A 63 9.49 -14.30 0.43
CA ASP A 63 10.90 -14.41 0.12
C ASP A 63 11.70 -13.29 0.83
N VAL A 64 12.77 -13.69 1.51
CA VAL A 64 13.73 -12.81 2.19
C VAL A 64 14.52 -11.98 1.17
N SER A 65 14.69 -12.46 -0.06
CA SER A 65 15.39 -11.72 -1.11
C SER A 65 14.56 -10.56 -1.68
N ARG A 66 13.24 -10.54 -1.44
CA ARG A 66 12.30 -9.52 -1.95
C ARG A 66 11.36 -9.01 -0.86
N PRO A 67 11.90 -8.43 0.22
CA PRO A 67 11.10 -8.08 1.40
C PRO A 67 9.97 -7.10 1.08
N LEU A 68 10.22 -6.05 0.29
CA LEU A 68 9.19 -5.07 -0.09
C LEU A 68 8.05 -5.68 -0.90
N PHE A 69 8.38 -6.61 -1.81
CA PHE A 69 7.35 -7.32 -2.58
C PHE A 69 6.51 -8.19 -1.67
N SER A 70 7.14 -9.00 -0.82
CA SER A 70 6.48 -9.87 0.16
C SER A 70 5.56 -9.07 1.09
N VAL A 71 6.01 -7.90 1.57
CA VAL A 71 5.21 -6.97 2.37
C VAL A 71 3.98 -6.49 1.60
N ARG A 72 4.15 -5.96 0.39
CA ARG A 72 3.03 -5.41 -0.39
C ARG A 72 2.03 -6.48 -0.82
N LEU A 73 2.53 -7.66 -1.18
CA LEU A 73 1.71 -8.82 -1.51
C LEU A 73 0.88 -9.26 -0.28
N GLY A 74 1.52 -9.38 0.87
CA GLY A 74 0.88 -9.75 2.13
C GLY A 74 -0.20 -8.75 2.58
N LEU A 75 0.10 -7.44 2.54
CA LEU A 75 -0.89 -6.40 2.85
C LEU A 75 -2.08 -6.41 1.88
N THR A 76 -1.83 -6.65 0.61
CA THR A 76 -2.90 -6.75 -0.40
C THR A 76 -3.80 -7.95 -0.12
N ALA A 77 -3.21 -9.11 0.20
CA ALA A 77 -3.96 -10.30 0.56
C ALA A 77 -4.78 -10.09 1.84
N LEU A 78 -4.21 -9.47 2.88
CA LEU A 78 -4.93 -9.11 4.11
C LEU A 78 -6.12 -8.20 3.85
N HIS A 79 -5.97 -7.21 2.95
CA HIS A 79 -7.06 -6.33 2.58
C HIS A 79 -8.20 -7.09 1.88
N LEU A 80 -7.87 -8.01 0.96
CA LEU A 80 -8.87 -8.84 0.28
C LEU A 80 -9.58 -9.80 1.24
N LEU A 81 -8.84 -10.46 2.13
CA LEU A 81 -9.40 -11.34 3.14
C LEU A 81 -10.35 -10.60 4.09
N HIS A 82 -9.96 -9.41 4.54
CA HIS A 82 -10.81 -8.55 5.36
C HIS A 82 -12.10 -8.16 4.61
N ARG A 83 -11.99 -7.79 3.33
CA ARG A 83 -13.15 -7.43 2.50
C ARG A 83 -14.16 -8.56 2.38
N VAL A 84 -13.71 -9.82 2.32
CA VAL A 84 -14.60 -10.99 2.23
C VAL A 84 -14.99 -11.55 3.60
N GLY A 85 -14.59 -10.90 4.70
CA GLY A 85 -14.92 -11.32 6.07
C GLY A 85 -14.18 -12.57 6.55
N ALA A 86 -13.04 -12.91 5.93
CA ALA A 86 -12.23 -14.06 6.31
C ALA A 86 -11.31 -13.75 7.51
N GLU A 87 -10.97 -14.78 8.29
CA GLU A 87 -10.04 -14.66 9.41
C GLU A 87 -8.62 -14.32 8.93
N THR A 88 -7.97 -13.32 9.52
CA THR A 88 -6.67 -12.84 9.05
C THR A 88 -5.50 -13.08 10.01
N ALA A 89 -5.74 -13.56 11.23
CA ALA A 89 -4.75 -13.57 12.32
C ALA A 89 -3.40 -14.20 11.95
N ASP A 90 -3.43 -15.39 11.35
CA ASP A 90 -2.20 -16.11 10.95
C ASP A 90 -1.41 -15.33 9.91
N LEU A 91 -2.08 -14.84 8.87
CA LEU A 91 -1.43 -14.10 7.79
C LEU A 91 -0.92 -12.75 8.30
N THR A 92 -1.65 -12.07 9.19
CA THR A 92 -1.20 -10.83 9.82
C THR A 92 0.11 -11.05 10.56
N SER A 93 0.24 -12.17 11.27
CA SER A 93 1.47 -12.53 11.98
C SER A 93 2.63 -12.74 11.02
N SER A 94 2.44 -13.52 9.95
CA SER A 94 3.49 -13.74 8.94
C SER A 94 3.89 -12.46 8.20
N VAL A 95 2.93 -11.59 7.86
CA VAL A 95 3.22 -10.28 7.23
C VAL A 95 4.01 -9.40 8.18
N ALA A 96 3.67 -9.37 9.47
CA ALA A 96 4.39 -8.58 10.45
C ALA A 96 5.86 -9.04 10.60
N GLU A 97 6.13 -10.34 10.58
CA GLU A 97 7.52 -10.86 10.57
C GLU A 97 8.32 -10.40 9.35
N VAL A 98 7.69 -10.35 8.17
CA VAL A 98 8.34 -9.84 6.96
C VAL A 98 8.59 -8.34 7.10
N VAL A 99 7.62 -7.57 7.61
CA VAL A 99 7.76 -6.11 7.83
C VAL A 99 8.88 -5.80 8.82
N LEU A 100 8.98 -6.54 9.92
CA LEU A 100 10.04 -6.39 10.91
C LEU A 100 11.42 -6.65 10.30
N ARG A 101 11.56 -7.71 9.49
CA ARG A 101 12.81 -8.02 8.78
C ARG A 101 13.16 -7.01 7.70
N ALA A 102 12.16 -6.45 7.04
CA ALA A 102 12.32 -5.43 6.00
C ALA A 102 12.65 -4.04 6.57
N GLU A 103 12.43 -3.83 7.87
CA GLU A 103 12.44 -2.52 8.53
C GLU A 103 11.56 -1.47 7.81
N ASP A 104 10.45 -1.93 7.20
CA ASP A 104 9.54 -1.05 6.44
C ASP A 104 8.60 -0.31 7.39
N GLY A 105 8.98 0.92 7.77
CA GLY A 105 8.18 1.76 8.64
C GLY A 105 6.79 2.13 8.08
N TYR A 106 6.62 2.23 6.76
CA TYR A 106 5.29 2.50 6.19
C TYR A 106 4.38 1.29 6.34
N ALA A 107 4.90 0.10 6.03
CA ALA A 107 4.16 -1.13 6.22
C ALA A 107 3.86 -1.43 7.69
N ALA A 108 4.80 -1.12 8.59
CA ALA A 108 4.59 -1.24 10.04
C ALA A 108 3.44 -0.33 10.51
N ARG A 109 3.36 0.90 9.97
CA ARG A 109 2.27 1.84 10.27
C ARG A 109 0.94 1.31 9.77
N ASP A 110 0.92 0.87 8.51
CA ASP A 110 -0.29 0.38 7.86
C ASP A 110 -0.80 -0.87 8.60
N LEU A 111 0.11 -1.77 9.04
CA LEU A 111 -0.22 -2.92 9.88
C LEU A 111 -0.89 -2.55 11.20
N LEU A 112 -0.27 -1.64 11.96
CA LEU A 112 -0.77 -1.20 13.27
C LEU A 112 -2.11 -0.48 13.19
N ASN A 113 -2.39 0.21 12.09
CA ASN A 113 -3.62 0.99 11.93
C ASN A 113 -4.79 0.17 11.40
N SER A 114 -4.55 -0.90 10.64
CA SER A 114 -5.61 -1.55 9.84
C SER A 114 -5.94 -2.98 10.28
N TRP A 115 -5.13 -3.60 11.14
CA TRP A 115 -5.37 -4.97 11.59
C TRP A 115 -5.10 -5.13 13.08
N GLU A 116 -5.84 -6.03 13.72
CA GLU A 116 -5.56 -6.45 15.08
C GLU A 116 -4.25 -7.25 15.10
N THR A 117 -3.19 -6.61 15.58
CA THR A 117 -1.89 -7.25 15.79
C THR A 117 -1.85 -7.89 17.17
N THR A 118 -1.16 -9.02 17.30
CA THR A 118 -0.89 -9.64 18.60
C THR A 118 -0.08 -8.71 19.50
N ASP A 119 -0.16 -8.90 20.82
CA ASP A 119 0.50 -8.01 21.78
C ASP A 119 2.03 -7.99 21.62
N THR A 120 2.63 -9.10 21.17
CA THR A 120 4.05 -9.17 20.81
C THR A 120 4.38 -8.23 19.65
N LEU A 121 3.57 -8.26 18.58
CA LEU A 121 3.77 -7.40 17.41
C LEU A 121 3.51 -5.92 17.71
N LYS A 122 2.61 -5.62 18.65
CA LYS A 122 2.39 -4.26 19.15
C LYS A 122 3.60 -3.69 19.87
N GLN A 123 4.52 -4.51 20.36
CA GLN A 123 5.76 -4.03 20.99
C GLN A 123 6.87 -3.78 19.96
N ASP A 124 6.98 -4.65 18.96
CA ASP A 124 8.07 -4.61 17.98
C ASP A 124 7.82 -3.63 16.82
N LEU A 125 6.59 -3.55 16.29
CA LEU A 125 6.29 -2.66 15.16
C LEU A 125 6.51 -1.16 15.49
N PRO A 126 6.18 -0.65 16.69
CA PRO A 126 6.51 0.73 17.07
C PRO A 126 8.02 1.01 17.14
N ARG A 127 8.88 -0.02 17.29
CA ARG A 127 10.33 0.15 17.21
C ARG A 127 10.75 0.47 15.78
N VAL A 128 10.21 -0.24 14.79
CA VAL A 128 10.46 0.02 13.36
C VAL A 128 9.95 1.40 12.96
N LEU A 129 8.77 1.80 13.46
CA LEU A 129 8.24 3.15 13.23
C LEU A 129 9.16 4.26 13.76
N ARG A 130 9.71 4.08 14.97
CA ARG A 130 10.65 5.03 15.56
C ARG A 130 11.96 5.10 14.78
N ALA A 131 12.50 3.95 14.39
CA ALA A 131 13.70 3.88 13.57
C ALA A 131 13.50 4.58 12.20
N SER A 132 12.29 4.53 11.67
CA SER A 132 11.91 5.19 10.40
C SER A 132 11.49 6.66 10.57
N SER A 133 11.58 7.23 11.78
CA SER A 133 11.06 8.57 12.14
C SER A 133 9.57 8.79 11.85
N LEU A 134 8.80 7.71 11.61
CA LEU A 134 7.37 7.74 11.31
C LEU A 134 6.50 7.70 12.57
N ALA A 135 7.10 7.48 13.74
CA ALA A 135 6.42 7.45 15.03
C ALA A 135 6.23 8.83 15.69
N GLU A 136 6.81 9.90 15.13
CA GLU A 136 6.80 11.23 15.77
C GLU A 136 5.85 12.20 15.05
N PRO A 137 4.56 12.27 15.46
CA PRO A 137 3.63 13.26 14.93
C PRO A 137 4.10 14.71 15.17
N GLU A 138 4.89 14.93 16.23
CA GLU A 138 5.49 16.22 16.57
C GLU A 138 6.58 16.64 15.57
N LEU A 139 7.41 15.69 15.12
CA LEU A 139 8.42 15.92 14.08
C LEU A 139 7.77 16.28 12.75
N LEU A 140 6.67 15.60 12.40
CA LEU A 140 5.91 15.87 11.19
C LEU A 140 5.28 17.28 11.22
N GLY A 141 4.74 17.69 12.38
CA GLY A 141 4.22 19.05 12.59
C GLY A 141 5.31 20.12 12.45
N TYR A 142 6.48 19.89 13.04
CA TYR A 142 7.64 20.79 12.93
C TYR A 142 8.18 20.88 11.50
N LEU A 143 8.32 19.75 10.80
CA LEU A 143 8.79 19.71 9.41
C LEU A 143 7.77 20.36 8.46
N HIS A 144 6.48 20.12 8.66
CA HIS A 144 5.42 20.77 7.90
C HIS A 144 5.47 22.29 8.09
N GLN A 145 5.59 22.77 9.34
CA GLN A 145 5.69 24.20 9.62
C GLN A 145 6.95 24.82 8.99
N ARG A 146 8.08 24.12 9.02
CA ARG A 146 9.33 24.60 8.38
C ARG A 146 9.25 24.63 6.86
N LEU A 147 8.68 23.60 6.24
CA LEU A 147 8.50 23.53 4.79
C LEU A 147 7.54 24.63 4.33
N THR A 148 6.41 24.81 5.00
CA THR A 148 5.46 25.89 4.71
C THR A 148 6.14 27.26 4.83
N LYS A 149 6.91 27.52 5.90
CA LYS A 149 7.66 28.78 6.03
C LYS A 149 8.68 28.98 4.90
N ALA A 150 9.43 27.93 4.53
CA ALA A 150 10.44 28.01 3.48
C ALA A 150 9.81 28.26 2.10
N VAL A 151 8.70 27.58 1.81
CA VAL A 151 7.93 27.77 0.57
C VAL A 151 7.36 29.18 0.51
N THR A 152 6.68 29.66 1.56
CA THR A 152 6.15 31.03 1.61
C THR A 152 7.25 32.09 1.45
N ALA A 153 8.42 31.88 2.05
CA ALA A 153 9.56 32.78 1.89
C ALA A 153 10.10 32.76 0.45
N ALA A 154 10.17 31.60 -0.19
CA ALA A 154 10.58 31.48 -1.59
C ALA A 154 9.57 32.13 -2.54
N THR A 155 8.28 31.92 -2.32
CA THR A 155 7.20 32.56 -3.10
C THR A 155 7.26 34.08 -2.95
N GLY A 156 7.40 34.61 -1.74
CA GLY A 156 7.54 36.05 -1.52
C GLY A 156 8.79 36.66 -2.18
N ARG A 157 9.89 35.92 -2.27
CA ARG A 157 11.08 36.33 -3.03
C ARG A 157 10.88 36.30 -4.54
N LEU A 158 10.08 35.36 -5.06
CA LEU A 158 9.73 35.31 -6.49
C LEU A 158 8.78 36.45 -6.86
N ASP A 159 7.77 36.72 -6.02
CA ASP A 159 6.79 37.80 -6.24
C ASP A 159 7.46 39.18 -6.18
N SER A 160 8.45 39.36 -5.29
CA SER A 160 9.24 40.60 -5.22
C SER A 160 10.30 40.73 -6.33
N ALA A 161 10.74 39.62 -6.93
CA ALA A 161 11.66 39.63 -8.07
C ALA A 161 10.93 39.87 -9.42
N PHE A 162 9.64 39.53 -9.49
CA PHE A 162 8.79 39.75 -10.66
C PHE A 162 7.51 40.52 -10.29
N PRO A 163 7.62 41.78 -9.82
CA PRO A 163 6.44 42.58 -9.59
C PRO A 163 5.67 42.70 -10.90
N ALA A 164 4.40 42.29 -10.89
CA ALA A 164 3.53 42.36 -12.05
C ALA A 164 3.59 43.78 -12.62
N THR A 165 4.14 43.92 -13.81
CA THR A 165 4.11 45.15 -14.61
C THR A 165 2.68 45.40 -15.03
N ASN A 166 1.88 45.98 -14.13
CA ASN A 166 0.56 46.48 -14.43
C ASN A 166 0.55 47.99 -14.40
N THR A 167 0.72 48.61 -15.57
CA THR A 167 -0.22 49.66 -16.00
C THR A 167 -0.14 49.86 -17.51
N ALA A 168 -1.11 49.26 -18.20
CA ALA A 168 -1.69 49.89 -19.37
C ALA A 168 -2.55 51.07 -18.88
N ALA A 169 -2.26 52.29 -19.34
CA ALA A 169 -3.24 53.36 -19.62
C ALA A 169 -2.52 54.69 -19.96
N HIS A 170 -2.40 55.00 -21.25
CA HIS A 170 -2.84 56.30 -21.80
C HIS A 170 -2.89 56.19 -23.33
N ARG A 171 -4.08 55.83 -23.83
CA ARG A 171 -4.50 56.04 -25.21
C ARG A 171 -5.88 56.73 -25.12
N SER A 172 -5.85 58.06 -25.19
CA SER A 172 -6.88 59.10 -25.37
C SER A 172 -6.10 60.41 -25.11
N GLU A 173 -5.88 61.36 -26.01
CA GLU A 173 -6.56 61.82 -27.22
C GLU A 173 -5.55 62.22 -28.30
#